data_AF-A0A7J6A0D3-F1
#
_entry.id   AF-A0A7J6A0D3-F1
#
_cell.length_a   1.000
_cell.length_b   1.000
_cell.length_c   1.000
_cell.angle_alpha   90.00
_cell.angle_beta   90.00
_cell.angle_gamma   90.00
#
_symmetry.space_group_name_H-M   'P 1'
#
loop_
_entity.id
_entity.type
_entity.pdbx_description
1 polymer ?
#
loop_
_entity_poly.entity_id
_entity_poly.type
_entity_poly.pdbx_seq_one_letter_code
_entity_poly.pdbx_strand_id
1 'polypeptide(L)'
;MRGEVEATATVDWWFMAKGESEFTHIYNYGNMVGDVKDNRFVDRIEWMGSKKTLDLQDGSLNILNITFNDTGTYRCYFDRTLSFDYYEYHTNATKFITINVVAKGENNATGRSALPRTSVFELHYSEKGRS
;
A
#
# COMPACT_ATOMS: atom_id res chain seq x y z
N MET A 1 -19.28 20.04 -19.54
CA MET A 1 -19.07 18.69 -18.96
C MET A 1 -17.58 18.45 -18.99
N ARG A 2 -16.88 18.47 -17.85
CA ARG A 2 -15.43 18.19 -17.79
C ARG A 2 -15.30 16.68 -17.89
N GLY A 3 -14.86 16.17 -19.05
CA GLY A 3 -14.59 14.74 -19.21
C GLY A 3 -13.46 14.32 -18.26
N GLU A 4 -13.56 13.09 -17.75
CA GLU A 4 -12.44 12.44 -17.09
C GLU A 4 -11.28 12.34 -18.09
N VAL A 5 -10.07 12.74 -17.67
CA VAL A 5 -8.88 12.67 -18.53
C VAL A 5 -8.34 11.26 -18.43
N GLU A 6 -8.12 10.60 -19.57
CA GLU A 6 -7.50 9.28 -19.59
C GLU A 6 -6.18 9.31 -18.82
N ALA A 7 -6.01 8.33 -17.93
CA ALA A 7 -4.87 8.30 -17.03
C ALA A 7 -4.31 6.90 -16.89
N THR A 8 -2.99 6.83 -16.71
CA THR A 8 -2.29 5.62 -16.30
C THR A 8 -1.46 5.92 -15.06
N ALA A 9 -1.27 4.91 -14.22
CA ALA A 9 -0.51 5.07 -12.99
C ALA A 9 0.25 3.80 -12.61
N THR A 10 1.33 3.98 -11.86
CA THR A 10 1.97 2.94 -11.05
C THR A 10 1.94 3.33 -9.58
N VAL A 11 1.90 2.33 -8.72
CA VAL A 11 1.95 2.51 -7.27
C VAL A 11 3.16 1.77 -6.71
N ASP A 12 4.05 2.50 -6.06
CA ASP A 12 5.20 1.95 -5.36
C ASP A 12 5.04 2.12 -3.85
N TRP A 13 5.30 1.05 -3.12
CA TRP A 13 5.36 1.04 -1.67
C TRP A 13 6.78 0.83 -1.18
N TRP A 14 7.16 1.66 -0.22
CA TRP A 14 8.46 1.63 0.42
C TRP A 14 8.28 1.48 1.94
N PHE A 15 9.25 0.85 2.59
CA PHE A 15 9.24 0.65 4.04
C PHE A 15 10.58 1.08 4.65
N MET A 16 10.49 1.81 5.76
CA MET A 16 11.60 2.14 6.65
C MET A 16 11.26 1.58 8.02
N ALA A 17 12.04 0.59 8.48
CA ALA A 17 11.78 -0.03 9.78
C ALA A 17 12.10 0.94 10.93
N LYS A 18 11.50 0.73 12.09
CA LYS A 18 11.81 1.52 13.28
C LYS A 18 13.29 1.41 13.64
N GLY A 19 13.97 2.57 13.67
CA GLY A 19 15.40 2.67 13.98
C GLY A 19 16.31 2.67 12.74
N GLU A 20 15.76 2.45 11.55
CA GLU A 20 16.46 2.66 10.28
C GLU A 20 16.30 4.10 9.79
N SER A 21 17.15 4.52 8.85
CA SER A 21 17.12 5.87 8.24
C SER A 21 16.76 5.86 6.76
N GLU A 22 16.69 4.69 6.12
CA GLU A 22 16.51 4.55 4.67
C GLU A 22 15.25 3.75 4.33
N PHE A 23 14.64 4.09 3.19
CA PHE A 23 13.49 3.35 2.64
C PHE A 23 13.96 2.22 1.72
N THR A 24 13.40 1.03 1.91
CA THR A 24 13.55 -0.10 0.97
C THR A 24 12.28 -0.26 0.13
N HIS A 25 12.43 -0.56 -1.17
CA HIS A 25 11.29 -0.83 -2.05
C HIS A 25 10.69 -2.19 -1.68
N ILE A 26 9.41 -2.25 -1.32
CA ILE A 26 8.76 -3.48 -0.88
C ILE A 26 7.76 -4.03 -1.90
N TYR A 27 7.11 -3.17 -2.68
CA TYR A 27 6.07 -3.60 -3.62
C TYR A 27 5.82 -2.57 -4.72
N ASN A 28 5.58 -3.05 -5.93
CA ASN A 28 5.12 -2.25 -7.07
C ASN A 28 3.81 -2.83 -7.62
N TYR A 29 2.88 -1.97 -8.02
CA TYR A 29 1.72 -2.34 -8.81
C TYR A 29 1.66 -1.47 -10.07
N GLY A 30 1.64 -2.09 -11.23
CA GLY A 30 1.59 -1.42 -12.51
C GLY A 30 1.15 -2.38 -13.61
N ASN A 31 0.49 -1.87 -14.65
CA ASN A 31 -0.03 -2.70 -15.76
C ASN A 31 -0.88 -3.88 -15.26
N MET A 32 -1.66 -3.65 -14.19
CA MET A 32 -2.52 -4.63 -13.52
C MET A 32 -1.78 -5.82 -12.88
N VAL A 33 -0.45 -5.75 -12.77
CA VAL A 33 0.40 -6.77 -12.16
C VAL A 33 1.06 -6.22 -10.90
N GLY A 34 1.04 -7.01 -9.84
CA GLY A 34 1.73 -6.73 -8.59
C GLY A 34 3.05 -7.47 -8.49
N ASP A 35 4.08 -6.81 -7.97
CA ASP A 35 5.42 -7.38 -7.82
C ASP A 35 6.02 -7.04 -6.45
N VAL A 36 6.34 -8.07 -5.67
CA VAL A 36 6.96 -7.94 -4.34
C VAL A 36 8.47 -7.82 -4.53
N LYS A 37 9.05 -6.73 -4.01
CA LYS A 37 10.47 -6.40 -4.23
C LYS A 37 11.39 -6.82 -3.08
N ASP A 38 10.84 -7.05 -1.90
CA ASP A 38 11.59 -7.38 -0.69
C ASP A 38 11.15 -8.74 -0.12
N ASN A 39 12.11 -9.62 0.13
CA ASN A 39 11.88 -10.97 0.64
C ASN A 39 11.14 -11.01 1.99
N ARG A 40 11.21 -9.96 2.81
CA ARG A 40 10.47 -9.86 4.09
C ARG A 40 8.95 -9.84 3.90
N PHE A 41 8.49 -9.51 2.69
CA PHE A 41 7.09 -9.31 2.33
C PHE A 41 6.55 -10.35 1.34
N VAL A 42 7.37 -11.29 0.89
CA VAL A 42 6.95 -12.39 0.00
C VAL A 42 5.87 -13.22 0.70
N ASP A 43 4.83 -13.59 -0.06
CA ASP A 43 3.63 -14.30 0.41
C ASP A 43 2.84 -13.58 1.53
N ARG A 44 3.13 -12.30 1.77
CA ARG A 44 2.47 -11.49 2.81
C ARG A 44 1.70 -10.29 2.29
N ILE A 45 1.93 -9.86 1.05
CA ILE A 45 1.23 -8.70 0.47
C ILE A 45 0.04 -9.14 -0.37
N GLU A 46 -1.13 -8.55 -0.12
CA GLU A 46 -2.28 -8.63 -1.00
C GLU A 46 -2.66 -7.23 -1.52
N TRP A 47 -2.87 -7.11 -2.84
CA TRP A 47 -3.34 -5.87 -3.45
C TRP A 47 -4.84 -5.66 -3.23
N MET A 48 -5.16 -4.52 -2.60
CA MET A 48 -6.52 -4.12 -2.26
C MET A 48 -6.99 -2.84 -2.97
N GLY A 49 -6.09 -2.15 -3.67
CA GLY A 49 -6.40 -0.94 -4.44
C GLY A 49 -7.21 -1.17 -5.72
N SER A 50 -7.17 -0.20 -6.63
CA SER A 50 -7.87 -0.25 -7.92
C SER A 50 -7.49 -1.50 -8.72
N LYS A 51 -8.48 -2.20 -9.28
CA LYS A 51 -8.28 -3.43 -10.08
C LYS A 51 -8.87 -3.26 -11.47
N LYS A 52 -8.31 -3.95 -12.46
CA LYS A 52 -8.80 -3.98 -13.85
C LYS A 52 -8.86 -2.60 -14.52
N THR A 53 -8.01 -1.67 -14.10
CA THR A 53 -7.84 -0.35 -14.70
C THR A 53 -6.37 0.04 -14.70
N LEU A 54 -5.95 0.89 -15.64
CA LEU A 54 -4.64 1.54 -15.62
C LEU A 54 -4.68 2.88 -14.88
N ASP A 55 -5.87 3.48 -14.74
CA ASP A 55 -6.10 4.66 -13.92
C ASP A 55 -6.25 4.23 -12.45
N LEU A 56 -5.12 4.01 -11.78
CA LEU A 56 -5.11 3.64 -10.37
C LEU A 56 -5.44 4.89 -9.54
N GLN A 57 -6.55 4.89 -8.81
CA GLN A 57 -6.92 5.96 -7.89
C GLN A 57 -6.90 5.50 -6.42
N ASP A 58 -6.69 4.20 -6.19
CA ASP A 58 -6.56 3.58 -4.89
C ASP A 58 -5.37 2.60 -4.91
N GLY A 59 -4.46 2.79 -3.96
CA GLY A 59 -3.15 2.17 -3.84
C GLY A 59 -3.04 1.22 -2.66
N SER A 60 -4.18 0.75 -2.15
CA SER A 60 -4.24 0.06 -0.87
C SER A 60 -3.67 -1.36 -0.87
N LEU A 61 -3.05 -1.76 0.25
CA LEU A 61 -2.47 -3.09 0.48
C LEU A 61 -2.95 -3.69 1.79
N ASN A 62 -3.05 -5.02 1.82
CA ASN A 62 -3.00 -5.79 3.06
C ASN A 62 -1.61 -6.38 3.26
N ILE A 63 -1.09 -6.32 4.49
CA ILE A 63 0.08 -7.07 4.93
C ILE A 63 -0.39 -8.15 5.91
N LEU A 64 -0.13 -9.41 5.58
CA LEU A 64 -0.52 -10.60 6.34
C LEU A 64 0.57 -11.02 7.33
N ASN A 65 0.20 -11.86 8.31
CA ASN A 65 1.13 -12.46 9.29
C ASN A 65 2.00 -11.43 10.01
N ILE A 66 1.38 -10.37 10.53
CA ILE A 66 2.11 -9.26 11.14
C ILE A 66 2.95 -9.68 12.36
N THR A 67 4.18 -9.17 12.41
CA THR A 67 5.14 -9.25 13.52
C THR A 67 5.56 -7.85 14.01
N PHE A 68 6.30 -7.79 15.13
CA PHE A 68 6.86 -6.52 15.61
C PHE A 68 7.82 -5.85 14.63
N ASN A 69 8.45 -6.62 13.73
CA ASN A 69 9.38 -6.11 12.71
C ASN A 69 8.69 -5.27 11.64
N ASP A 70 7.36 -5.34 11.53
CA ASP A 70 6.58 -4.53 10.60
C ASP A 70 6.31 -3.12 11.15
N THR A 71 6.81 -2.81 12.36
CA THR A 71 6.79 -1.47 12.96
C THR A 71 7.75 -0.54 12.23
N GLY A 72 7.26 0.59 11.76
CA GLY A 72 8.04 1.53 10.98
C GLY A 72 7.17 2.52 10.22
N THR A 73 7.71 3.13 9.18
CA THR A 73 7.00 4.04 8.29
C THR A 73 6.93 3.47 6.89
N TYR A 74 5.72 3.40 6.36
CA TYR A 74 5.42 3.02 4.99
C TYR A 74 5.21 4.28 4.15
N ARG A 75 5.76 4.30 2.94
CA ARG A 75 5.58 5.37 1.97
C ARG A 75 4.93 4.80 0.72
N CYS A 76 3.74 5.25 0.42
CA CYS A 76 3.08 5.01 -0.86
C CYS A 76 3.40 6.16 -1.82
N TYR A 77 3.75 5.82 -3.06
CA TYR A 77 4.06 6.74 -4.12
C TYR A 77 3.23 6.38 -5.36
N PHE A 78 2.45 7.31 -5.85
CA PHE A 78 1.78 7.23 -7.14
C PHE A 78 2.62 7.97 -8.17
N ASP A 79 2.92 7.32 -9.28
CA ASP A 79 3.42 7.97 -10.49
C ASP A 79 2.33 7.91 -11.56
N ARG A 80 1.96 9.05 -12.12
CA ARG A 80 0.78 9.16 -13.00
C ARG A 80 1.12 9.88 -14.28
N THR A 81 0.52 9.40 -15.35
CA THR A 81 0.51 10.06 -16.65
C THR A 81 -0.94 10.34 -17.03
N LEU A 82 -1.28 11.62 -17.17
CA LEU A 82 -2.56 12.06 -17.73
C LEU A 82 -2.37 12.30 -19.24
N SER A 83 -3.22 11.69 -20.06
CA SER A 83 -3.16 11.77 -21.52
C SER A 83 -4.19 12.79 -22.03
N PHE A 84 -3.71 13.91 -22.55
CA PHE A 84 -4.52 14.90 -23.27
C PHE A 84 -4.32 14.75 -24.78
N ASP A 85 -5.22 15.35 -25.57
CA ASP A 85 -5.22 15.22 -27.05
C ASP A 85 -3.87 15.56 -27.71
N TYR A 86 -3.06 16.44 -27.10
CA TYR A 86 -1.84 16.97 -27.70
C TYR A 86 -0.58 16.77 -26.86
N TYR A 87 -0.69 16.32 -25.62
CA TYR A 87 0.45 16.17 -24.71
C TYR A 87 0.12 15.23 -23.54
N GLU A 88 1.18 14.74 -22.89
CA GLU A 88 1.09 14.01 -21.63
C GLU A 88 1.52 14.90 -20.47
N TYR A 89 0.83 14.77 -19.35
CA TYR A 89 1.18 15.44 -18.11
C TYR A 89 1.53 14.41 -17.05
N HIS A 90 2.79 14.41 -16.61
CA HIS A 90 3.25 13.55 -15.53
C HIS A 90 3.07 14.24 -14.18
N THR A 91 2.49 13.53 -13.23
CA THR A 91 2.31 14.00 -11.86
C THR A 91 2.53 12.85 -10.90
N ASN A 92 2.89 13.17 -9.66
CA ASN A 92 3.04 12.17 -8.61
C ASN A 92 2.35 12.62 -7.34
N ALA A 93 2.10 11.65 -6.46
CA ALA A 93 1.59 11.90 -5.13
C ALA A 93 2.21 10.92 -4.13
N THR A 94 2.49 11.40 -2.91
CA THR A 94 3.15 10.60 -1.88
C THR A 94 2.37 10.66 -0.58
N LYS A 95 2.23 9.52 0.09
CA LYS A 95 1.66 9.42 1.44
C LYS A 95 2.57 8.62 2.35
N PHE A 96 2.76 9.11 3.57
CA PHE A 96 3.49 8.43 4.64
C PHE A 96 2.53 7.91 5.70
N ILE A 97 2.74 6.68 6.15
CA ILE A 97 1.92 5.99 7.16
C ILE A 97 2.86 5.33 8.16
N THR A 98 2.87 5.83 9.39
CA THR A 98 3.65 5.23 10.49
C THR A 98 2.80 4.25 11.28
N ILE A 99 3.29 3.02 11.42
CA ILE A 99 2.62 1.91 12.11
C ILE A 99 3.46 1.49 13.32
N ASN A 100 2.79 1.25 14.45
CA ASN A 100 3.39 0.68 15.66
C ASN A 100 2.65 -0.59 16.07
N VAL A 101 3.31 -1.74 15.92
CA VAL A 101 2.74 -3.05 16.26
C VAL A 101 2.84 -3.28 17.75
N VAL A 102 1.73 -3.62 18.39
CA VAL A 102 1.64 -3.88 19.84
C VAL A 102 1.11 -5.28 20.13
N ALA A 103 1.54 -5.87 21.25
CA ALA A 103 0.99 -7.15 21.70
C ALA A 103 -0.50 -6.99 22.03
N LYS A 104 -1.30 -7.98 21.66
CA LYS A 104 -2.68 -8.07 22.13
C LYS A 104 -2.66 -8.41 23.63
N GLY A 105 -3.23 -7.56 24.47
CA GLY A 105 -3.35 -7.83 25.91
C GLY A 105 -4.22 -9.06 26.19
N GLU A 106 -3.75 -9.97 27.03
CA GLU A 106 -4.58 -11.03 27.62
C GLU A 106 -5.63 -10.39 28.52
N ASN A 107 -6.87 -10.29 28.04
CA ASN A 107 -8.00 -10.11 28.94
C ASN A 107 -8.19 -11.44 29.66
N ASN A 108 -7.91 -11.47 30.96
CA ASN A 108 -8.26 -12.58 31.86
C ASN A 108 -9.77 -12.83 31.81
N ALA A 109 -10.20 -13.72 30.92
CA ALA A 109 -11.51 -14.35 30.95
C ALA A 109 -11.36 -15.76 30.37
N THR A 110 -11.55 -16.72 31.27
CA THR A 110 -11.67 -18.16 31.09
C THR A 110 -12.33 -18.57 29.78
N GLY A 111 -11.71 -19.50 29.04
CA GLY A 111 -12.38 -20.33 28.05
C GLY A 111 -11.73 -20.31 26.66
N ARG A 112 -11.06 -21.41 26.33
CA ARG A 112 -10.59 -21.85 24.99
C ARG A 112 -10.98 -20.92 23.83
N SER A 113 -10.01 -20.14 23.36
CA SER A 113 -10.13 -19.38 22.11
C SER A 113 -9.14 -19.96 21.10
N ALA A 114 -9.63 -20.27 19.90
CA ALA A 114 -8.87 -20.80 18.78
C ALA A 114 -7.63 -19.94 18.49
N LEU A 115 -6.59 -20.57 17.90
CA LEU A 115 -5.40 -19.89 17.36
C LEU A 115 -5.81 -18.56 16.73
N PRO A 116 -5.24 -17.40 17.12
CA PRO A 116 -5.63 -16.13 16.53
C PRO A 116 -5.32 -16.22 15.04
N ARG A 117 -6.39 -16.24 14.25
CA ARG A 117 -6.37 -16.13 12.79
C ARG A 117 -5.52 -14.91 12.44
N THR A 118 -4.47 -15.15 11.67
CA THR A 118 -3.59 -14.23 10.96
C THR A 118 -3.87 -12.74 11.19
N SER A 119 -2.97 -12.05 11.91
CA SER A 119 -3.00 -10.59 12.01
C SER A 119 -2.81 -9.96 10.62
N VAL A 120 -3.67 -9.02 10.24
CA VAL A 120 -3.61 -8.28 8.96
C VAL A 120 -3.56 -6.79 9.25
N PHE A 121 -2.71 -6.05 8.52
CA PHE A 121 -2.75 -4.59 8.48
C PHE A 121 -3.13 -4.07 7.11
N GLU A 122 -4.07 -3.14 7.08
CA GLU A 122 -4.51 -2.43 5.88
C GLU A 122 -3.79 -1.08 5.80
N LEU A 123 -3.04 -0.88 4.73
CA LEU A 123 -2.44 0.40 4.38
C LEU A 123 -3.29 1.03 3.27
N HIS A 124 -4.07 2.05 3.62
CA HIS A 124 -4.98 2.68 2.68
C HIS A 124 -4.45 4.03 2.15
N TYR A 125 -4.38 4.16 0.82
CA TYR A 125 -4.18 5.44 0.16
C TYR A 125 -4.98 5.52 -1.14
N SER A 126 -5.95 6.43 -1.18
CA SER A 126 -6.64 6.81 -2.41
C SER A 126 -6.40 8.27 -2.74
N GLU A 127 -6.15 8.56 -4.00
CA GLU A 127 -6.14 9.92 -4.52
C GLU A 127 -7.58 10.42 -4.66
N LYS A 128 -7.91 11.50 -3.97
CA LYS A 128 -9.19 12.17 -4.22
C LYS A 128 -9.10 12.84 -5.59
N GLY A 129 -10.02 12.47 -6.49
CA GLY A 129 -10.16 13.10 -7.80
C GLY A 129 -10.10 14.63 -7.66
N ARG A 130 -9.01 15.22 -8.15
CA ARG A 130 -8.82 16.67 -8.16
C ARG A 130 -9.53 17.18 -9.42
N SER A 131 -10.86 17.27 -9.31
CA SER A 131 -11.75 17.71 -10.39
C SER A 131 -11.80 19.21 -10.59
#